data_AF-A0AA96ZTB3-F1
#
_entry.id   AF-A0AA96ZTB3-F1
#
_cell.length_a   1.000
_cell.length_b   1.000
_cell.length_c   1.000
_cell.angle_alpha   90.00
_cell.angle_beta   90.00
_cell.angle_gamma   90.00
#
_symmetry.space_group_name_H-M   'P 1'
#
loop_
_entity.id
_entity.type
_entity.pdbx_description
1 polymer ?
#
loop_
_entity_poly.entity_id
_entity_poly.type
_entity_poly.pdbx_seq_one_letter_code
_entity_poly.pdbx_strand_id
1 'polypeptide(L)'
;MTNNFCSNCGQAAIDLNANFCAGCGAQIHSSQTESTSSESYSNENYQSSGQHSGQTYNENRTYARPDNVVYVKEKSTFVSIILSFIFPGAGQVYNGNLKKGIYMMIGFWIGLFVFVFPGIIVWVYNMYDAYQDAEKINRGELPFIDPTAKDAVIYAITYIAAFFIIYIVFAIITAIIMLPFMFL
;
A
#
# COMPACT_ATOMS: atom_id res chain seq x y z
N MET A 1 56.71 11.54 14.11
CA MET A 1 55.34 11.76 13.64
C MET A 1 54.74 10.37 13.42
N THR A 2 53.83 9.93 14.30
CA THR A 2 53.17 8.62 14.15
C THR A 2 52.06 8.77 13.11
N ASN A 3 52.33 8.33 11.87
CA ASN A 3 51.30 8.32 10.83
C ASN A 3 50.45 7.06 11.03
N ASN A 4 49.35 7.21 11.77
CA ASN A 4 48.38 6.14 11.98
C ASN A 4 47.54 5.99 10.70
N PHE A 5 47.71 4.90 9.96
CA PHE A 5 46.90 4.58 8.78
C PHE A 5 45.90 3.46 9.12
N CYS A 6 44.70 3.51 8.53
CA CYS A 6 43.71 2.46 8.67
C CYS A 6 44.20 1.15 8.03
N SER A 7 44.22 0.05 8.79
CA SER A 7 44.63 -1.28 8.28
C SER A 7 43.68 -1.88 7.25
N ASN A 8 42.45 -1.36 7.13
CA ASN A 8 41.45 -1.88 6.19
C ASN A 8 41.44 -1.13 4.85
N CYS A 9 41.65 0.19 4.83
CA CYS A 9 41.58 0.99 3.59
C CYS A 9 42.79 1.89 3.32
N GLY A 10 43.76 1.95 4.24
CA GLY A 10 45.01 2.69 4.05
C GLY A 10 44.92 4.21 4.18
N GLN A 11 43.77 4.78 4.56
CA GLN A 11 43.64 6.22 4.77
C GLN A 11 44.32 6.67 6.08
N ALA A 12 44.93 7.86 6.07
CA ALA A 12 45.53 8.47 7.25
C ALA A 12 44.44 8.85 8.26
N ALA A 13 44.61 8.48 9.53
CA ALA A 13 43.72 8.84 10.62
C ALA A 13 43.89 10.34 10.93
N ILE A 14 42.93 11.16 10.51
CA ILE A 14 42.92 12.62 10.74
C ILE A 14 42.51 12.94 12.18
N ASP A 15 41.78 12.03 12.83
CA ASP A 15 41.27 12.18 14.19
C ASP A 15 41.71 11.01 15.06
N LEU A 16 42.43 11.32 16.14
CA LEU A 16 42.98 10.35 17.09
C LEU A 16 41.90 9.77 18.04
N ASN A 17 40.68 10.33 18.04
CA ASN A 17 39.61 9.95 18.96
C ASN A 17 38.35 9.41 18.24
N ALA A 18 38.47 9.02 16.98
CA ALA A 18 37.37 8.45 16.21
C ALA A 18 37.26 6.93 16.44
N ASN A 19 36.06 6.46 16.81
CA ASN A 19 35.76 5.03 16.97
C ASN A 19 35.62 4.28 15.63
N PHE A 20 35.46 5.01 14.52
CA PHE A 20 35.26 4.45 13.17
C PHE A 20 36.06 5.22 12.12
N CYS A 21 36.59 4.51 11.12
CA CYS A 21 37.31 5.10 10.00
C CYS A 21 36.36 5.83 9.05
N ALA A 22 36.63 7.12 8.77
CA ALA A 22 35.81 7.95 7.88
C ALA A 22 35.79 7.48 6.40
N GLY A 23 36.78 6.69 5.97
CA GLY A 23 36.85 6.21 4.58
C GLY A 23 36.10 4.91 4.31
N CYS A 24 36.18 3.95 5.24
CA CYS A 24 35.63 2.60 5.03
C CYS A 24 34.70 2.11 6.14
N GLY A 25 34.53 2.87 7.23
CA GLY A 25 33.63 2.52 8.33
C GLY A 25 34.13 1.42 9.28
N ALA A 26 35.37 0.94 9.13
CA ALA A 26 35.95 -0.03 10.07
C ALA A 26 36.12 0.57 11.47
N GLN A 27 35.87 -0.22 12.52
CA GLN A 27 36.12 0.21 13.91
C GLN A 27 37.62 0.37 14.17
N ILE A 28 38.00 1.51 14.75
CA ILE A 28 39.38 1.81 15.14
C ILE A 28 39.52 1.42 16.61
N HIS A 29 40.14 0.26 16.87
CA HIS A 29 40.49 -0.13 18.23
C HIS A 29 41.71 0.71 18.68
N SER A 30 41.46 1.89 19.25
CA SER A 30 42.51 2.66 19.94
C SER A 30 43.04 1.81 21.09
N SER A 31 44.28 1.36 20.97
CA SER A 31 44.93 0.53 21.97
C SER A 31 45.49 1.38 23.11
N GLN A 32 45.20 0.95 24.35
CA GLN A 32 45.72 1.35 25.68
C GLN A 32 44.96 2.52 26.35
N THR A 33 44.45 2.45 27.59
CA THR A 33 44.90 1.72 28.82
C THR A 33 43.73 1.46 29.80
N GLU A 34 43.86 0.43 30.65
CA GLU A 34 42.97 -0.14 31.69
C GLU A 34 42.32 0.82 32.71
N SER A 35 41.06 0.52 33.13
CA SER A 35 40.70 0.12 34.52
C SER A 35 39.18 -0.04 34.76
N THR A 36 38.80 -1.28 35.07
CA THR A 36 37.85 -1.76 36.10
C THR A 36 36.80 -0.80 36.69
N SER A 37 35.50 -1.08 36.46
CA SER A 37 34.58 -1.58 37.51
C SER A 37 33.16 -1.80 36.97
N SER A 38 32.58 -2.89 37.48
CA SER A 38 31.22 -3.40 37.35
C SER A 38 30.13 -2.40 37.70
N GLU A 39 29.00 -2.44 36.97
CA GLU A 39 27.68 -2.41 37.61
C GLU A 39 26.62 -3.13 36.76
N SER A 40 25.91 -3.97 37.49
CA SER A 40 24.77 -4.83 37.16
C SER A 40 23.54 -4.08 36.68
N TYR A 41 22.84 -4.59 35.66
CA TYR A 41 21.39 -4.44 35.55
C TYR A 41 20.74 -5.74 35.09
N SER A 42 19.85 -6.24 35.95
CA SER A 42 19.01 -7.41 35.75
C SER A 42 17.64 -7.02 35.18
N ASN A 43 17.09 -7.94 34.38
CA ASN A 43 15.68 -8.12 34.01
C ASN A 43 15.08 -7.03 33.08
N GLU A 44 14.10 -7.31 32.22
CA GLU A 44 13.10 -8.38 32.21
C GLU A 44 12.49 -8.43 30.78
N ASN A 45 11.99 -9.60 30.40
CA ASN A 45 10.90 -9.84 29.44
C ASN A 45 10.53 -8.72 28.44
N TYR A 46 10.80 -8.93 27.15
CA TYR A 46 9.92 -8.39 26.10
C TYR A 46 9.12 -9.53 25.46
N GLN A 47 7.92 -9.67 26.02
CA GLN A 47 6.83 -10.48 25.55
C GLN A 47 6.32 -9.90 24.23
N SER A 48 6.36 -10.70 23.16
CA SER A 48 5.71 -10.36 21.90
C SER A 48 4.20 -10.41 22.10
N SER A 49 3.52 -9.26 22.08
CA SER A 49 2.07 -9.22 22.05
C SER A 49 1.58 -8.06 21.20
N GLY A 50 0.97 -8.43 20.08
CA GLY A 50 -0.34 -7.95 19.64
C GLY A 50 -0.60 -6.44 19.53
N GLN A 51 -1.03 -6.08 18.32
CA GLN A 51 -2.04 -5.05 18.01
C GLN A 51 -1.77 -3.63 18.50
N HIS A 52 -1.69 -2.68 17.57
CA HIS A 52 -2.50 -1.44 17.53
C HIS A 52 -1.86 -0.47 16.52
N SER A 53 -2.56 -0.15 15.42
CA SER A 53 -3.39 1.05 15.25
C SER A 53 -2.60 2.34 15.07
N GLY A 54 -2.90 3.02 13.97
CA GLY A 54 -2.73 4.47 13.78
C GLY A 54 -1.30 4.97 13.92
N GLN A 55 -0.61 5.19 12.81
CA GLN A 55 0.62 5.97 12.84
C GLN A 55 0.44 7.24 12.02
N THR A 56 0.17 8.28 12.80
CA THR A 56 0.48 9.68 12.54
C THR A 56 1.77 9.82 11.74
N TYR A 57 1.65 10.46 10.58
CA TYR A 57 2.76 10.98 9.80
C TYR A 57 3.49 12.02 10.65
N ASN A 58 4.56 11.58 11.32
CA ASN A 58 5.51 12.42 12.03
C ASN A 58 6.50 12.98 11.00
N GLU A 59 6.30 14.24 10.65
CA GLU A 59 7.27 15.08 9.98
C GLU A 59 8.40 15.41 10.97
N ASN A 60 9.40 14.53 11.05
CA ASN A 60 10.70 14.91 11.57
C ASN A 60 11.79 14.26 10.72
N ARG A 61 12.25 15.03 9.73
CA ARG A 61 13.49 14.74 9.01
C ARG A 61 14.67 15.01 9.94
N THR A 62 14.93 14.07 10.83
CA THR A 62 16.19 14.00 11.58
C THR A 62 17.10 13.03 10.85
N TYR A 63 18.18 13.57 10.28
CA TYR A 63 19.34 12.91 9.65
C TYR A 63 19.24 11.39 9.46
N ALA A 64 18.95 10.99 8.22
CA ALA A 64 18.91 9.60 7.79
C ALA A 64 20.26 8.92 8.06
N ARG A 65 20.23 7.91 8.95
CA ARG A 65 21.24 6.87 9.05
C ARG A 65 21.12 6.03 7.76
N PRO A 66 22.19 5.77 7.00
CA PRO A 66 22.11 5.17 5.67
C PRO A 66 21.80 3.66 5.66
N ASP A 67 21.51 3.03 6.80
CA ASP A 67 21.33 1.59 6.92
C ASP A 67 19.87 1.12 7.00
N ASN A 68 18.90 2.03 6.96
CA ASN A 68 17.46 1.70 6.96
C ASN A 68 16.72 2.28 5.74
N VAL A 69 17.15 1.91 4.52
CA VAL A 69 16.33 2.13 3.33
C VAL A 69 15.05 1.28 3.42
N VAL A 70 13.94 1.88 3.84
CA VAL A 70 12.62 1.24 3.78
C VAL A 70 12.23 1.16 2.31
N TYR A 71 12.33 -0.02 1.73
CA TYR A 71 11.84 -0.27 0.38
C TYR A 71 10.32 -0.14 0.35
N VAL A 72 9.82 1.03 -0.05
CA VAL A 72 8.38 1.24 -0.27
C VAL A 72 8.03 0.70 -1.66
N LYS A 73 7.21 -0.36 -1.70
CA LYS A 73 6.76 -0.95 -2.96
C LYS A 73 5.75 -0.01 -3.64
N GLU A 74 6.04 0.38 -4.87
CA GLU A 74 5.14 1.21 -5.67
C GLU A 74 3.99 0.38 -6.29
N LYS A 75 2.83 1.02 -6.44
CA LYS A 75 1.69 0.53 -7.21
C LYS A 75 1.83 0.97 -8.66
N SER A 76 1.43 0.10 -9.59
CA SER A 76 1.33 0.47 -11.00
C SER A 76 -0.01 1.17 -11.26
N THR A 77 0.05 2.46 -11.54
CA THR A 77 -1.13 3.27 -11.87
C THR A 77 -1.79 2.83 -13.17
N PHE A 78 -1.02 2.33 -14.13
CA PHE A 78 -1.56 1.79 -15.38
C PHE A 78 -2.36 0.51 -15.15
N VAL A 79 -1.86 -0.38 -14.28
CA VAL A 79 -2.58 -1.60 -13.89
C VAL A 79 -3.89 -1.24 -13.18
N SER A 80 -3.90 -0.25 -12.27
CA SER A 80 -5.12 0.15 -11.57
C SER A 80 -6.19 0.68 -12.53
N ILE A 81 -5.80 1.47 -13.53
CA ILE A 81 -6.72 1.95 -14.58
C ILE A 81 -7.30 0.79 -15.39
N ILE A 82 -6.46 -0.11 -15.92
CA ILE A 82 -6.93 -1.23 -16.76
C ILE A 82 -7.88 -2.13 -15.98
N LEU A 83 -7.57 -2.43 -14.72
CA LEU A 83 -8.46 -3.23 -13.89
C LEU A 83 -9.83 -2.55 -13.77
N SER A 84 -9.87 -1.24 -13.48
CA SER A 84 -11.11 -0.47 -13.41
C SER A 84 -11.86 -0.36 -14.76
N PHE A 85 -11.14 -0.34 -15.87
CA PHE A 85 -11.72 -0.35 -17.21
C PHE A 85 -12.46 -1.66 -17.50
N ILE A 86 -11.80 -2.80 -17.27
CA ILE A 86 -12.36 -4.13 -17.53
C ILE A 86 -13.45 -4.48 -16.51
N PHE A 87 -13.19 -4.17 -15.23
CA PHE A 87 -14.07 -4.47 -14.11
C PHE A 87 -14.26 -3.21 -13.25
N PRO A 88 -15.39 -2.50 -13.38
CA PRO A 88 -15.65 -1.24 -12.67
C PRO A 88 -15.42 -1.35 -11.16
N GLY A 89 -14.43 -0.60 -10.64
CA GLY A 89 -14.05 -0.64 -9.22
C GLY A 89 -12.93 -1.64 -8.86
N ALA A 90 -12.47 -2.50 -9.76
CA ALA A 90 -11.39 -3.44 -9.48
C ALA A 90 -10.03 -2.76 -9.24
N GLY A 91 -9.77 -1.61 -9.88
CA GLY A 91 -8.58 -0.80 -9.60
C GLY A 91 -8.52 -0.34 -8.14
N GLN A 92 -9.66 -0.12 -7.49
CA GLN A 92 -9.72 0.21 -6.07
C GLN A 92 -9.42 -0.99 -5.17
N VAL A 93 -9.85 -2.19 -5.57
CA VAL A 93 -9.48 -3.43 -4.88
C VAL A 93 -7.97 -3.66 -4.98
N TYR A 94 -7.36 -3.40 -6.14
CA TYR A 94 -5.90 -3.43 -6.33
C TYR A 94 -5.15 -2.43 -5.44
N ASN A 95 -5.72 -1.24 -5.23
CA ASN A 95 -5.21 -0.23 -4.31
C ASN A 95 -5.44 -0.59 -2.82
N GLY A 96 -6.09 -1.71 -2.53
CA GLY A 96 -6.35 -2.19 -1.17
C GLY A 96 -7.64 -1.68 -0.54
N ASN A 97 -8.55 -1.09 -1.33
CA ASN A 97 -9.83 -0.57 -0.86
C ASN A 97 -11.02 -1.33 -1.47
N LEU A 98 -11.36 -2.47 -0.85
CA LEU A 98 -12.49 -3.31 -1.26
C LEU A 98 -13.82 -2.57 -1.25
N LYS A 99 -14.10 -1.82 -0.17
CA LYS A 99 -15.37 -1.11 0.00
C LYS A 99 -15.59 -0.11 -1.13
N LYS A 100 -14.56 0.69 -1.44
CA LYS A 100 -14.61 1.67 -2.53
C LYS A 100 -14.81 0.98 -3.88
N GLY A 101 -14.15 -0.16 -4.12
CA GLY A 101 -14.38 -0.98 -5.30
C GLY A 101 -15.83 -1.46 -5.45
N ILE A 102 -16.44 -1.93 -4.36
CA ILE A 102 -17.85 -2.37 -4.35
C ILE A 102 -18.80 -1.19 -4.62
N TYR A 103 -18.57 -0.02 -4.03
CA TYR A 103 -19.41 1.16 -4.28
C TYR A 103 -19.35 1.61 -5.75
N MET A 104 -18.16 1.64 -6.36
CA MET A 104 -18.02 1.97 -7.78
C MET A 104 -18.70 0.96 -8.69
N MET A 105 -18.59 -0.34 -8.38
CA MET A 105 -19.26 -1.41 -9.10
C MET A 105 -20.79 -1.29 -9.04
N ILE A 106 -21.35 -1.08 -7.85
CA ILE A 106 -22.81 -0.89 -7.67
C ILE A 106 -23.28 0.35 -8.41
N GLY A 107 -22.55 1.47 -8.27
CA GLY A 107 -22.86 2.71 -8.97
C GLY A 107 -22.85 2.56 -10.48
N PHE A 108 -21.89 1.80 -11.03
CA PHE A 108 -21.83 1.49 -12.45
C PHE A 108 -23.07 0.71 -12.91
N TRP A 109 -23.43 -0.39 -12.22
CA TRP A 109 -24.58 -1.21 -12.60
C TRP A 109 -25.90 -0.45 -12.48
N ILE A 110 -26.12 0.28 -11.39
CA ILE A 110 -27.33 1.11 -11.23
C ILE A 110 -27.37 2.18 -12.31
N GLY A 111 -26.26 2.88 -12.53
CA GLY A 111 -26.14 3.87 -13.59
C GLY A 111 -26.54 3.27 -14.93
N LEU A 112 -25.85 2.21 -15.36
CA LEU A 112 -26.06 1.56 -16.64
C LEU A 112 -27.51 1.12 -16.88
N PHE A 113 -28.18 0.57 -15.86
CA PHE A 113 -29.54 0.03 -15.99
C PHE A 113 -30.65 1.07 -15.84
N VAL A 114 -30.45 2.13 -15.05
CA VAL A 114 -31.44 3.21 -14.93
C VAL A 114 -31.30 4.16 -16.13
N PHE A 115 -30.08 4.58 -16.46
CA PHE A 115 -29.76 5.41 -17.62
C PHE A 115 -28.31 5.20 -18.08
N VAL A 116 -28.11 4.81 -19.34
CA VAL A 116 -26.77 4.52 -19.91
C VAL A 116 -25.75 5.65 -19.63
N PHE A 117 -26.15 6.91 -19.76
CA PHE A 117 -25.26 8.07 -19.57
C PHE A 117 -24.65 8.17 -18.17
N PRO A 118 -25.43 8.19 -17.06
CA PRO A 118 -24.90 8.05 -15.70
C PRO A 118 -23.95 6.86 -15.51
N GLY A 119 -24.25 5.72 -16.11
CA GLY A 119 -23.37 4.54 -16.07
C GLY A 119 -21.98 4.84 -16.63
N ILE A 120 -21.90 5.47 -17.80
CA ILE A 120 -20.64 5.88 -18.43
C ILE A 120 -19.88 6.91 -17.58
N ILE A 121 -20.59 7.87 -16.95
CA ILE A 121 -19.95 8.87 -16.08
C ILE A 121 -19.28 8.20 -14.88
N VAL A 122 -19.98 7.30 -14.20
CA VAL A 122 -19.42 6.52 -13.07
C VAL A 122 -18.28 5.62 -13.56
N TRP A 123 -18.38 5.08 -14.78
CA TRP A 123 -17.35 4.24 -15.37
C TRP A 123 -16.03 4.99 -15.60
N VAL A 124 -16.09 6.20 -16.16
CA VAL A 124 -14.88 7.01 -16.35
C VAL A 124 -14.36 7.52 -15.00
N TYR A 125 -15.26 7.95 -14.12
CA TYR A 125 -14.87 8.45 -12.80
C TYR A 125 -14.12 7.40 -11.99
N ASN A 126 -14.54 6.13 -11.99
CA ASN A 126 -13.85 5.11 -11.20
C ASN A 126 -12.43 4.79 -11.72
N MET A 127 -12.15 4.98 -13.01
CA MET A 127 -10.79 4.86 -13.56
C MET A 127 -9.90 5.99 -13.04
N TYR A 128 -10.39 7.23 -13.13
CA TYR A 128 -9.69 8.40 -12.62
C TYR A 128 -9.43 8.29 -11.12
N ASP A 129 -10.42 7.84 -10.36
CA ASP A 129 -10.32 7.66 -8.92
C ASP A 129 -9.32 6.55 -8.54
N ALA A 130 -9.25 5.45 -9.32
CA ALA A 130 -8.26 4.40 -9.13
C ALA A 130 -6.83 4.81 -9.52
N TYR A 131 -6.69 5.67 -10.55
CA TYR A 131 -5.44 6.33 -10.90
C TYR A 131 -4.96 7.20 -9.74
N GLN A 132 -5.84 8.08 -9.26
CA GLN A 132 -5.49 9.05 -8.21
C GLN A 132 -5.09 8.35 -6.91
N ASP A 133 -5.81 7.31 -6.50
CA ASP A 133 -5.45 6.58 -5.28
C ASP A 133 -4.12 5.84 -5.41
N ALA A 134 -3.82 5.25 -6.57
CA ALA A 134 -2.51 4.61 -6.79
C ALA A 134 -1.37 5.63 -6.76
N GLU A 135 -1.58 6.82 -7.34
CA GLU A 135 -0.59 7.90 -7.32
C GLU A 135 -0.38 8.44 -5.89
N LYS A 136 -1.46 8.62 -5.13
CA LYS A 136 -1.39 9.00 -3.70
C LYS A 136 -0.66 7.97 -2.86
N ILE A 137 -0.84 6.67 -3.12
CA ILE A 137 -0.07 5.60 -2.46
C ILE A 137 1.41 5.74 -2.79
N ASN A 138 1.76 5.95 -4.07
CA ASN A 138 3.14 6.11 -4.51
C ASN A 138 3.81 7.37 -3.94
N ARG A 139 3.05 8.45 -3.71
CA ARG A 139 3.53 9.67 -3.05
C ARG A 139 3.60 9.57 -1.52
N GLY A 140 3.13 8.48 -0.92
CA GLY A 140 3.06 8.30 0.53
C GLY A 140 1.95 9.09 1.22
N GLU A 141 0.97 9.61 0.46
CA GLU A 141 -0.22 10.30 0.98
C GLU A 141 -1.28 9.31 1.47
N LEU A 142 -1.30 8.09 0.92
CA LEU A 142 -2.14 6.98 1.35
C LEU A 142 -1.27 5.79 1.77
N PRO A 143 -1.69 5.01 2.78
CA PRO A 143 -0.93 3.85 3.21
C PRO A 143 -0.93 2.76 2.12
N PHE A 144 0.21 2.13 1.93
CA PHE A 144 0.30 0.95 1.09
C PHE A 144 -0.39 -0.24 1.78
N ILE A 145 -1.46 -0.74 1.17
CA ILE A 145 -2.18 -1.94 1.61
C ILE A 145 -2.01 -3.00 0.52
N ASP A 146 -1.51 -4.17 0.91
CA ASP A 146 -1.42 -5.30 0.00
C ASP A 146 -2.82 -5.85 -0.31
N PRO A 147 -3.22 -5.95 -1.59
CA PRO A 147 -4.49 -6.52 -1.96
C PRO A 147 -4.48 -8.00 -1.58
N THR A 148 -5.38 -8.38 -0.67
CA THR A 148 -5.45 -9.78 -0.24
C THR A 148 -6.23 -10.57 -1.28
N ALA A 149 -5.82 -11.81 -1.56
CA ALA A 149 -6.56 -12.70 -2.46
C ALA A 149 -8.05 -12.85 -2.06
N LYS A 150 -8.33 -12.82 -0.75
CA LYS A 150 -9.68 -12.80 -0.19
C LYS A 150 -10.50 -11.61 -0.68
N ASP A 151 -9.94 -10.41 -0.72
CA ASP A 151 -10.65 -9.21 -1.17
C ASP A 151 -10.99 -9.29 -2.66
N ALA A 152 -10.05 -9.78 -3.47
CA ALA A 152 -10.29 -10.04 -4.88
C ALA A 152 -11.38 -11.10 -5.11
N VAL A 153 -11.36 -12.19 -4.34
CA VAL A 153 -12.39 -13.25 -4.40
C VAL A 153 -13.75 -12.73 -3.96
N ILE A 154 -13.83 -11.99 -2.85
CA ILE A 154 -15.08 -11.38 -2.37
C ILE A 154 -15.64 -10.43 -3.43
N TYR A 155 -14.79 -9.58 -4.01
CA TYR A 155 -15.20 -8.68 -5.09
C TYR A 155 -15.75 -9.46 -6.29
N ALA A 156 -15.04 -10.49 -6.76
CA ALA A 156 -15.47 -11.31 -7.90
C ALA A 156 -16.82 -12.01 -7.64
N ILE A 157 -17.01 -12.61 -6.46
CA ILE A 157 -18.28 -13.23 -6.07
C ILE A 157 -19.40 -12.18 -6.06
N THR A 158 -19.14 -11.02 -5.47
CA THR A 158 -20.13 -9.92 -5.38
C THR A 158 -20.48 -9.42 -6.79
N TYR A 159 -19.51 -9.32 -7.69
CA TYR A 159 -19.71 -8.91 -9.08
C TYR A 159 -20.61 -9.90 -9.84
N ILE A 160 -20.31 -11.19 -9.72
CA ILE A 160 -21.09 -12.27 -10.35
C ILE A 160 -22.52 -12.29 -9.79
N ALA A 161 -22.66 -12.20 -8.46
CA ALA A 161 -23.98 -12.14 -7.82
C ALA A 161 -24.79 -10.93 -8.30
N ALA A 162 -24.17 -9.74 -8.37
CA ALA A 162 -24.82 -8.54 -8.89
C ALA A 162 -25.29 -8.73 -10.34
N PHE A 163 -24.45 -9.30 -11.22
CA PHE A 163 -24.82 -9.59 -12.60
C PHE A 163 -26.07 -10.49 -12.69
N PHE A 164 -26.10 -11.61 -11.96
CA PHE A 164 -27.26 -12.51 -11.97
C PHE A 164 -28.52 -11.86 -11.38
N ILE A 165 -28.39 -11.13 -10.27
CA ILE A 165 -29.51 -10.40 -9.66
C ILE A 165 -30.12 -9.43 -10.67
N ILE A 166 -29.28 -8.65 -11.34
CA ILE A 166 -29.73 -7.65 -12.31
C ILE A 166 -30.36 -8.32 -13.54
N TYR A 167 -29.76 -9.40 -14.04
CA TYR A 167 -30.32 -10.19 -15.14
C TYR A 167 -31.73 -10.72 -14.80
N ILE A 168 -31.92 -11.27 -13.59
CA ILE A 168 -33.23 -11.75 -13.12
C ILE A 168 -34.24 -10.60 -13.06
N VAL A 169 -33.86 -9.46 -12.48
CA VAL A 169 -34.73 -8.27 -12.41
C VAL A 169 -35.15 -7.81 -13.80
N PHE A 170 -34.20 -7.73 -14.74
CA PHE A 170 -34.48 -7.37 -16.13
C PHE A 170 -35.46 -8.37 -16.77
N ALA A 171 -35.22 -9.67 -16.63
CA ALA A 171 -36.10 -10.71 -17.16
C ALA A 171 -37.53 -10.57 -16.61
N ILE A 172 -37.70 -10.34 -15.30
CA ILE A 172 -39.01 -10.13 -14.68
C ILE A 172 -39.71 -8.88 -15.26
N ILE A 173 -38.99 -7.76 -15.38
CA ILE A 173 -39.54 -6.51 -15.96
C ILE A 173 -40.03 -6.76 -17.39
N THR A 174 -39.22 -7.43 -18.22
CA THR A 174 -39.62 -7.75 -19.60
C THR A 174 -40.84 -8.67 -19.66
N ALA A 175 -40.93 -9.66 -18.78
CA ALA A 175 -42.08 -10.55 -18.70
C ALA A 175 -43.36 -9.80 -18.31
N ILE A 176 -43.28 -8.88 -17.34
CA ILE A 176 -44.42 -8.03 -16.92
C ILE A 176 -44.89 -7.15 -18.09
N ILE A 177 -43.96 -6.55 -18.84
CA ILE A 177 -44.28 -5.69 -19.99
C ILE A 177 -44.93 -6.50 -21.13
N MET A 178 -44.48 -7.74 -21.37
CA MET A 178 -44.99 -8.59 -22.44
C MET A 178 -46.30 -9.30 -22.11
N LEU A 179 -46.59 -9.53 -20.82
CA LEU A 179 -47.80 -10.22 -20.36
C LEU A 179 -49.12 -9.71 -20.95
N PRO A 180 -49.43 -8.40 -21.00
CA PRO A 180 -50.68 -7.92 -21.58
C PRO A 180 -50.79 -8.18 -23.09
N PHE A 181 -49.69 -8.14 -23.83
CA PHE A 181 -49.69 -8.38 -25.29
C PHE A 181 -49.94 -9.83 -25.66
N MET A 182 -49.70 -10.78 -24.74
CA MET A 182 -49.95 -12.20 -24.98
C MET A 182 -51.45 -12.55 -25.01
N PHE A 183 -52.31 -11.70 -24.46
CA PHE A 183 -53.76 -11.93 -24.36
C PHE A 183 -54.61 -11.07 -25.32
N LEU A 184 -53.97 -10.27 -26.18
CA LEU A 184 -54.60 -9.45 -27.23
C LEU A 184 -54.52 -10.16 -28.59
#